data_AF-A0A1G8L517-F1
#
_entry.id   AF-A0A1G8L517-F1
#
_cell.length_a   1.000
_cell.length_b   1.000
_cell.length_c   1.000
_cell.angle_alpha   90.00
_cell.angle_beta   90.00
_cell.angle_gamma   90.00
#
_symmetry.space_group_name_H-M   'P 1'
#
loop_
_entity.id
_entity.type
_entity.pdbx_description
1 polymer ?
#
loop_
_entity_poly.entity_id
_entity_poly.type
_entity_poly.pdbx_seq_one_letter_code
_entity_poly.pdbx_strand_id
1 'polypeptide(L)'
;MQVRLHILAPPTTIERLQTVHQVLLKRSGGTLSALPSRQSVSTPVASGYYLRGIEEADPQLEAELFKYGGVEGLQLAEEVFELSSELAAWGTQRFARMHSRSAFAALVLFDSARSMMKGSRSASWADRRRISWDYYWDSHLKTCTPDLGPRGAAVREAMTNQVNAKVPAFQGLMAATAAESAVHNWRRRWCRSIDTYLYRADKARVSRSAQHLTVHQAHMTLNRLGFSAREEAVLGLYARTWSVDRERALFNRN
;
A
#
# COMPACT_ATOMS: atom_id res chain seq x y z
N MET A 1 -7.11 -2.54 -14.99
CA MET A 1 -6.48 -2.75 -13.67
C MET A 1 -5.07 -3.29 -13.91
N GLN A 2 -4.02 -2.60 -13.46
CA GLN A 2 -2.65 -3.07 -13.58
C GLN A 2 -2.17 -3.48 -12.18
N VAL A 3 -2.04 -4.78 -11.92
CA VAL A 3 -1.45 -5.28 -10.67
C VAL A 3 0.05 -5.38 -10.87
N ARG A 4 0.84 -4.68 -10.04
CA ARG A 4 2.29 -4.80 -10.03
C ARG A 4 2.73 -5.64 -8.85
N LEU A 5 3.48 -6.70 -9.14
CA LEU A 5 4.06 -7.60 -8.16
C LEU A 5 5.57 -7.64 -8.36
N HIS A 6 6.31 -7.35 -7.30
CA HIS A 6 7.77 -7.51 -7.23
C HIS A 6 8.08 -8.64 -6.25
N ILE A 7 8.93 -9.58 -6.67
CA ILE A 7 9.27 -10.78 -5.91
C ILE A 7 10.79 -10.89 -5.88
N LEU A 8 11.36 -10.87 -4.68
CA LEU A 8 12.72 -11.31 -4.47
C LEU A 8 12.70 -12.79 -4.11
N ALA A 9 13.31 -13.61 -4.96
CA ALA A 9 13.45 -15.03 -4.69
C ALA A 9 14.69 -15.58 -5.41
N PRO A 10 15.20 -16.75 -4.99
CA PRO A 10 16.24 -17.45 -5.74
C PRO A 10 15.80 -17.70 -7.19
N PRO A 11 16.74 -17.77 -8.15
CA PRO A 11 16.42 -17.97 -9.57
C PRO A 11 15.48 -19.16 -9.82
N THR A 12 15.70 -20.27 -9.12
CA THR A 12 14.86 -21.48 -9.21
C THR A 12 13.40 -21.24 -8.77
N THR A 13 13.16 -20.35 -7.82
CA THR A 13 11.81 -19.96 -7.40
C THR A 13 11.17 -19.05 -8.43
N ILE A 14 11.93 -18.11 -9.01
CA ILE A 14 11.45 -17.23 -10.09
C ILE A 14 11.02 -18.06 -11.30
N GLU A 15 11.83 -19.02 -11.75
CA GLU A 15 11.50 -19.93 -12.85
C GLU A 15 10.20 -20.72 -12.58
N ARG A 16 10.02 -21.22 -11.35
CA ARG A 16 8.79 -21.91 -10.94
C ARG A 16 7.58 -20.99 -10.98
N LEU A 17 7.71 -19.76 -10.50
CA LEU A 17 6.62 -18.76 -10.52
C LEU A 17 6.26 -18.37 -11.96
N GLN A 18 7.24 -18.20 -12.84
CA GLN A 18 7.02 -17.96 -14.26
C GLN A 18 6.26 -19.13 -14.89
N THR A 19 6.65 -20.37 -14.58
CA THR A 19 5.95 -21.57 -15.05
C THR A 19 4.50 -21.60 -14.58
N VAL A 20 4.25 -21.34 -13.29
CA VAL A 20 2.89 -21.27 -12.73
C VAL A 20 2.07 -20.19 -13.41
N HIS A 21 2.63 -18.99 -13.63
CA HIS A 21 1.95 -17.90 -14.35
C HIS A 21 1.54 -18.33 -15.76
N GLN A 22 2.45 -18.96 -16.51
CA GLN A 22 2.15 -19.45 -17.87
C GLN A 22 1.04 -20.52 -17.86
N VAL A 23 1.04 -21.43 -16.88
CA VAL A 23 -0.02 -22.43 -16.72
C VAL A 23 -1.36 -21.77 -16.40
N LEU A 24 -1.37 -20.77 -15.51
CA LEU A 24 -2.59 -20.03 -15.15
C LEU A 24 -3.15 -19.26 -16.36
N LEU A 25 -2.30 -18.59 -17.13
CA LEU A 25 -2.71 -17.92 -18.37
C LEU A 25 -3.37 -18.92 -19.33
N LYS A 26 -2.76 -20.08 -19.57
CA LYS A 26 -3.31 -21.13 -20.45
C LYS A 26 -4.64 -21.69 -19.94
N ARG A 27 -4.79 -21.90 -18.63
CA ARG A 27 -6.02 -22.48 -18.02
C ARG A 27 -7.19 -21.51 -17.96
N SER A 28 -6.92 -20.21 -17.94
CA SER A 28 -7.93 -19.16 -17.71
C SER A 28 -8.78 -18.77 -18.93
N GLY A 29 -8.74 -19.54 -20.02
CA GLY A 29 -9.75 -19.50 -21.08
C GLY A 29 -9.95 -18.11 -21.73
N GLY A 30 -8.88 -17.36 -22.01
CA GLY A 30 -8.96 -16.09 -22.72
C GLY A 30 -9.04 -14.85 -21.82
N THR A 31 -9.61 -14.96 -20.61
CA THR A 31 -9.92 -13.78 -19.79
C THR A 31 -8.70 -13.19 -19.09
N LEU A 32 -7.78 -14.01 -18.54
CA LEU A 32 -6.51 -13.49 -18.01
C LEU A 32 -5.46 -13.26 -19.10
N SER A 33 -5.52 -13.97 -20.23
CA SER A 33 -4.61 -13.74 -21.36
C SER A 33 -4.84 -12.39 -22.05
N ALA A 34 -6.02 -11.79 -21.91
CA ALA A 34 -6.31 -10.44 -22.35
C ALA A 34 -5.73 -9.35 -21.42
N LEU A 35 -5.28 -9.71 -20.21
CA LEU A 35 -4.63 -8.77 -19.31
C LEU A 35 -3.17 -8.60 -19.73
N PRO A 36 -2.71 -7.37 -20.01
CA PRO A 36 -1.29 -7.13 -20.33
C PRO A 36 -0.43 -7.45 -19.11
N SER A 37 0.17 -8.64 -19.11
CA SER A 37 1.14 -9.07 -18.09
C SER A 37 2.55 -8.90 -18.64
N ARG A 38 3.37 -8.09 -17.96
CA ARG A 38 4.79 -7.93 -18.27
C ARG A 38 5.59 -8.50 -17.10
N GLN A 39 6.55 -9.37 -17.41
CA GLN A 39 7.50 -9.89 -16.44
C GLN A 39 8.89 -9.36 -16.81
N SER A 40 9.61 -8.90 -15.80
CA SER A 40 11.02 -8.56 -15.90
C SER A 40 11.74 -9.18 -14.72
N VAL A 41 12.96 -9.67 -14.96
CA VAL A 41 13.86 -10.18 -13.93
C VAL A 41 15.01 -9.19 -13.88
N SER A 42 15.27 -8.64 -12.70
CA SER A 42 16.41 -7.77 -12.45
C SER A 42 17.36 -8.44 -11.47
N THR A 43 18.64 -8.09 -11.58
CA THR A 43 19.62 -8.42 -10.54
C THR A 43 19.31 -7.60 -9.26
N PRO A 44 19.46 -8.19 -8.06
CA PRO A 44 19.31 -7.45 -6.81
C PRO A 44 20.23 -6.23 -6.76
N VAL A 45 19.74 -5.13 -6.16
CA VAL A 45 20.56 -3.93 -5.99
C VAL A 45 21.63 -4.17 -4.94
N ALA A 46 22.90 -4.12 -5.36
CA ALA A 46 24.05 -4.12 -4.47
C ALA A 46 24.54 -2.68 -4.20
N SER A 47 25.24 -2.46 -3.07
CA SER A 47 25.80 -1.15 -2.66
C SER A 47 26.78 -0.50 -3.66
N GLY A 48 27.08 -1.14 -4.79
CA GLY A 48 27.92 -0.62 -5.87
C GLY A 48 27.20 -0.43 -7.21
N TYR A 49 25.87 -0.35 -7.25
CA TYR A 49 25.10 -0.25 -8.50
C TYR A 49 25.60 0.89 -9.41
N TYR A 50 25.86 2.09 -8.86
CA TYR A 50 26.41 3.22 -9.62
C TYR A 50 27.94 3.15 -9.87
N LEU A 51 28.66 2.24 -9.22
CA LEU A 51 30.11 2.05 -9.42
C LEU A 51 30.41 1.24 -10.69
N ARG A 52 29.40 0.59 -11.29
CA ARG A 52 29.59 -0.31 -12.44
C ARG A 52 29.53 0.36 -13.81
N GLY A 53 29.41 1.69 -13.86
CA GLY A 53 29.35 2.47 -15.10
C GLY A 53 27.91 2.65 -15.63
N ILE A 54 27.72 3.69 -16.46
CA ILE A 54 26.42 4.18 -16.95
C ILE A 54 25.76 3.22 -17.97
N GLU A 55 26.51 2.30 -18.56
CA GLU A 55 26.05 1.45 -19.68
C GLU A 55 25.14 0.28 -19.28
N GLU A 56 24.98 -0.03 -17.98
CA GLU A 56 24.16 -1.14 -17.47
C GLU A 56 22.90 -0.70 -16.68
N ALA A 57 22.54 0.59 -16.68
CA ALA A 57 21.45 1.09 -15.84
C ALA A 57 20.06 0.58 -16.33
N ASP A 58 19.46 -0.36 -15.58
CA ASP A 58 18.10 -0.84 -15.83
C ASP A 58 17.10 0.30 -15.52
N PRO A 59 16.35 0.84 -16.51
CA PRO A 59 15.42 1.94 -16.28
C PRO A 59 14.33 1.63 -15.27
N GLN A 60 13.95 0.36 -15.12
CA GLN A 60 12.97 -0.06 -14.13
C GLN A 60 13.56 0.01 -12.72
N LEU A 61 14.82 -0.41 -12.58
CA LEU A 61 15.54 -0.35 -11.32
C LEU A 61 15.79 1.09 -10.90
N GLU A 62 16.20 1.97 -11.81
CA GLU A 62 16.32 3.42 -11.56
C GLU A 62 15.00 4.03 -11.08
N ALA A 63 13.88 3.64 -11.68
CA ALA A 63 12.57 4.11 -11.25
C ALA A 63 12.22 3.65 -9.82
N GLU A 64 12.59 2.42 -9.44
CA GLU A 64 12.40 1.92 -8.06
C GLU A 64 13.37 2.60 -7.07
N LEU A 65 14.63 2.81 -7.44
CA LEU A 65 15.60 3.57 -6.64
C LEU A 65 15.11 5.00 -6.41
N PHE A 66 14.62 5.66 -7.45
CA PHE A 66 14.00 6.97 -7.33
C PHE A 66 12.76 6.92 -6.42
N LYS A 67 11.93 5.88 -6.55
CA LYS A 67 10.71 5.76 -5.73
C LYS A 67 11.01 5.61 -4.25
N TYR A 68 12.00 4.81 -3.89
CA TYR A 68 12.33 4.53 -2.48
C TYR A 68 13.48 5.35 -1.92
N GLY A 69 14.11 6.20 -2.73
CA GLY A 69 15.12 7.16 -2.27
C GLY A 69 16.54 6.59 -2.17
N GLY A 70 16.86 5.62 -3.03
CA GLY A 70 18.17 4.99 -3.15
C GLY A 70 18.17 3.52 -2.75
N VAL A 71 19.36 2.91 -2.77
CA VAL A 71 19.59 1.49 -2.51
C VAL A 71 19.08 1.08 -1.12
N GLU A 72 19.48 1.82 -0.08
CA GLU A 72 19.08 1.54 1.30
C GLU A 72 17.56 1.66 1.48
N GLY A 73 16.95 2.67 0.85
CA GLY A 73 15.51 2.86 0.89
C GLY A 73 14.75 1.70 0.23
N LEU A 74 15.24 1.19 -0.91
CA LEU A 74 14.65 0.04 -1.59
C LEU A 74 14.81 -1.25 -0.77
N GLN A 75 15.99 -1.51 -0.19
CA GLN A 75 16.21 -2.68 0.67
C GLN A 75 15.29 -2.68 1.89
N LEU A 76 15.12 -1.52 2.53
CA LEU A 76 14.16 -1.36 3.63
C LEU A 76 12.71 -1.55 3.17
N ALA A 77 12.39 -1.11 1.96
CA ALA A 77 11.05 -1.27 1.39
C ALA A 77 10.71 -2.73 1.08
N GLU A 78 11.71 -3.54 0.71
CA GLU A 78 11.56 -4.96 0.40
C GLU A 78 11.10 -5.79 1.61
N GLU A 79 11.58 -5.46 2.81
CA GLU A 79 11.11 -6.09 4.05
C GLU A 79 9.59 -5.85 4.26
N VAL A 80 9.11 -4.65 3.92
CA VAL A 80 7.68 -4.33 3.97
C VAL A 80 6.93 -5.02 2.83
N PHE A 81 7.55 -5.22 1.66
CA PHE A 81 6.92 -5.96 0.56
C PHE A 81 6.67 -7.41 0.92
N GLU A 82 7.62 -8.07 1.59
CA GLU A 82 7.45 -9.44 2.06
C GLU A 82 6.22 -9.53 2.98
N LEU A 83 6.16 -8.69 4.01
CA LEU A 83 5.01 -8.62 4.91
C LEU A 83 3.71 -8.31 4.16
N SER A 84 3.73 -7.34 3.24
CA SER A 84 2.54 -6.94 2.47
C SER A 84 2.04 -8.05 1.57
N SER A 85 2.93 -8.92 1.09
CA SER A 85 2.59 -10.05 0.23
C SER A 85 1.95 -11.17 1.04
N GLU A 86 2.50 -11.46 2.23
CA GLU A 86 1.89 -12.40 3.19
C GLU A 86 0.50 -11.90 3.64
N LEU A 87 0.39 -10.61 3.98
CA LEU A 87 -0.87 -9.95 4.35
C LEU A 87 -1.89 -10.01 3.21
N ALA A 88 -1.47 -9.76 1.97
CA ALA A 88 -2.36 -9.79 0.82
C ALA A 88 -2.83 -11.22 0.51
N ALA A 89 -1.94 -12.22 0.57
CA ALA A 89 -2.31 -13.62 0.40
C ALA A 89 -3.36 -14.04 1.45
N TRP A 90 -3.10 -13.73 2.73
CA TRP A 90 -4.05 -13.99 3.80
C TRP A 90 -5.37 -13.22 3.60
N GLY A 91 -5.30 -11.92 3.30
CA GLY A 91 -6.47 -11.05 3.18
C GLY A 91 -7.36 -11.41 1.99
N THR A 92 -6.77 -11.84 0.88
CA THR A 92 -7.53 -12.30 -0.30
C THR A 92 -8.23 -13.64 -0.06
N GLN A 93 -7.61 -14.55 0.71
CA GLN A 93 -8.23 -15.81 1.13
C GLN A 93 -9.33 -15.59 2.18
N ARG A 94 -9.06 -14.78 3.20
CA ARG A 94 -10.00 -14.51 4.31
C ARG A 94 -11.23 -13.72 3.83
N PHE A 95 -11.03 -12.77 2.92
CA PHE A 95 -12.08 -11.92 2.35
C PHE A 95 -12.20 -12.19 0.84
N ALA A 96 -12.87 -13.28 0.50
CA ALA A 96 -13.07 -13.70 -0.89
C ALA A 96 -13.87 -12.68 -1.71
N ARG A 97 -14.85 -12.01 -1.10
CA ARG A 97 -15.65 -10.97 -1.75
C ARG A 97 -14.95 -9.61 -1.63
N MET A 98 -14.91 -8.87 -2.75
CA MET A 98 -14.31 -7.53 -2.84
C MET A 98 -14.87 -6.58 -1.77
N HIS A 99 -16.19 -6.58 -1.55
CA HIS A 99 -16.84 -5.73 -0.56
C HIS A 99 -16.33 -5.96 0.87
N SER A 100 -16.17 -7.22 1.28
CA SER A 100 -15.62 -7.55 2.60
C SER A 100 -14.14 -7.18 2.70
N ARG A 101 -13.39 -7.34 1.61
CA ARG A 101 -11.97 -6.95 1.55
C ARG A 101 -11.77 -5.44 1.61
N SER A 102 -12.72 -4.65 1.12
CA SER A 102 -12.68 -3.18 1.15
C SER A 102 -12.56 -2.63 2.56
N ALA A 103 -13.29 -3.19 3.53
CA ALA A 103 -13.21 -2.74 4.92
C ALA A 103 -11.82 -3.02 5.51
N PHE A 104 -11.27 -4.21 5.26
CA PHE A 104 -9.89 -4.53 5.67
C PHE A 104 -8.87 -3.60 5.02
N ALA A 105 -8.99 -3.33 3.72
CA ALA A 105 -8.09 -2.41 3.01
C ALA A 105 -8.18 -0.98 3.53
N ALA A 106 -9.37 -0.47 3.85
CA ALA A 106 -9.55 0.84 4.48
C ALA A 106 -8.90 0.91 5.86
N LEU A 107 -8.97 -0.17 6.66
CA LEU A 107 -8.27 -0.26 7.94
C LEU A 107 -6.74 -0.23 7.75
N VAL A 108 -6.20 -0.94 6.76
CA VAL A 108 -4.76 -0.92 6.43
C VAL A 108 -4.31 0.47 5.99
N LEU A 109 -5.09 1.19 5.18
CA LEU A 109 -4.83 2.59 4.82
C LEU A 109 -4.80 3.49 6.07
N PHE A 110 -5.81 3.39 6.92
CA PHE A 110 -5.89 4.13 8.17
C PHE A 110 -4.68 3.87 9.07
N ASP A 111 -4.33 2.59 9.27
CA ASP A 111 -3.22 2.17 10.12
C ASP A 111 -1.86 2.66 9.58
N SER A 112 -1.69 2.71 8.26
CA SER A 112 -0.50 3.27 7.60
C SER A 112 -0.36 4.76 7.92
N ALA A 113 -1.41 5.54 7.66
CA ALA A 113 -1.45 6.98 7.93
C ALA A 113 -1.22 7.27 9.42
N ARG A 114 -1.88 6.51 10.29
CA ARG A 114 -1.75 6.63 11.74
C ARG A 114 -0.34 6.29 12.21
N SER A 115 0.30 5.26 11.66
CA SER A 115 1.67 4.90 12.04
C SER A 115 2.64 6.03 11.71
N MET A 116 2.49 6.67 10.55
CA MET A 116 3.30 7.83 10.19
C MET A 116 3.02 9.05 11.10
N MET A 117 1.76 9.36 11.38
CA MET A 117 1.40 10.62 12.06
C MET A 117 1.39 10.54 13.59
N LYS A 118 0.98 9.39 14.14
CA LYS A 118 0.74 9.15 15.57
C LYS A 118 1.44 7.88 16.08
N GLY A 119 2.33 7.28 15.30
CA GLY A 119 3.17 6.16 15.72
C GLY A 119 4.14 6.53 16.84
N SER A 120 4.75 5.52 17.45
CA SER A 120 5.63 5.70 18.62
C SER A 120 6.83 6.59 18.31
N ARG A 121 7.29 6.56 17.05
CA ARG A 121 8.41 7.34 16.56
C ARG A 121 7.98 8.54 15.71
N SER A 122 6.68 8.87 15.65
CA SER A 122 6.20 9.90 14.72
C SER A 122 6.75 11.30 14.97
N ALA A 123 7.18 11.58 16.20
CA ALA A 123 7.77 12.86 16.56
C ALA A 123 9.12 13.14 15.88
N SER A 124 9.86 12.10 15.43
CA SER A 124 11.15 12.31 14.76
C SER A 124 11.02 12.72 13.29
N TRP A 125 9.87 12.50 12.65
CA TRP A 125 9.70 12.85 11.24
C TRP A 125 9.55 14.36 11.06
N ALA A 126 10.36 14.97 10.19
CA ALA A 126 10.24 16.39 9.86
C ALA A 126 8.83 16.74 9.37
N ASP A 127 8.24 15.87 8.55
CA ASP A 127 6.94 16.09 7.91
C ASP A 127 5.76 16.02 8.89
N ARG A 128 5.87 15.23 9.97
CA ARG A 128 4.79 15.05 10.94
C ARG A 128 4.37 16.36 11.59
N ARG A 129 5.30 17.31 11.76
CA ARG A 129 5.00 18.65 12.31
C ARG A 129 4.32 19.57 11.30
N ARG A 130 4.38 19.25 10.01
CA ARG A 130 3.91 20.11 8.91
C ARG A 130 2.63 19.61 8.27
N ILE A 131 2.28 18.34 8.48
CA ILE A 131 1.13 17.69 7.83
C ILE A 131 -0.02 17.51 8.85
N SER A 132 -1.18 18.11 8.55
CA SER A 132 -2.42 17.82 9.26
C SER A 132 -3.07 16.52 8.75
N TRP A 133 -3.97 15.93 9.55
CA TRP A 133 -4.70 14.71 9.15
C TRP A 133 -5.49 14.93 7.85
N ASP A 134 -6.17 16.07 7.74
CA ASP A 134 -6.93 16.42 6.54
C ASP A 134 -6.02 16.60 5.32
N TYR A 135 -4.88 17.30 5.50
CA TYR A 135 -3.92 17.47 4.42
C TYR A 135 -3.36 16.14 3.92
N TYR A 136 -3.06 15.20 4.81
CA TYR A 136 -2.60 13.86 4.43
C TYR A 136 -3.59 13.17 3.49
N TRP A 137 -4.88 13.16 3.86
CA TRP A 137 -5.91 12.48 3.06
C TRP A 137 -6.27 13.23 1.78
N ASP A 138 -6.24 14.56 1.79
CA ASP A 138 -6.43 15.36 0.57
C ASP A 138 -5.27 15.14 -0.41
N SER A 139 -4.04 14.99 0.11
CA SER A 139 -2.87 14.64 -0.68
C SER A 139 -2.97 13.21 -1.23
N HIS A 140 -3.34 12.23 -0.40
CA HIS A 140 -3.56 10.84 -0.81
C HIS A 140 -4.62 10.74 -1.92
N LEU A 141 -5.74 11.45 -1.79
CA LEU A 141 -6.80 11.50 -2.79
C LEU A 141 -6.30 12.05 -4.13
N LYS A 142 -5.46 13.10 -4.11
CA LYS A 142 -4.83 13.64 -5.34
C LYS A 142 -3.88 12.62 -5.97
N THR A 143 -3.04 11.97 -5.18
CA THR A 143 -2.09 10.94 -5.66
C THR A 143 -2.81 9.74 -6.29
N CYS A 144 -3.98 9.36 -5.79
CA CYS A 144 -4.80 8.29 -6.35
C CYS A 144 -5.58 8.71 -7.61
N THR A 145 -5.67 10.01 -7.88
CA THR A 145 -6.47 10.58 -8.98
C THR A 145 -5.68 11.56 -9.87
N PRO A 146 -4.47 11.18 -10.34
CA PRO A 146 -3.59 12.10 -11.08
C PRO A 146 -4.19 12.49 -12.44
N ASP A 147 -4.93 11.58 -13.08
CA ASP A 147 -5.37 11.71 -14.48
C ASP A 147 -6.70 12.47 -14.66
N LEU A 148 -7.26 13.07 -13.60
CA LEU A 148 -8.57 13.74 -13.68
C LEU A 148 -8.53 15.10 -14.40
N GLY A 149 -7.35 15.61 -14.73
CA GLY A 149 -7.18 16.86 -15.48
C GLY A 149 -7.84 18.08 -14.81
N PRO A 150 -8.27 19.09 -15.61
CA PRO A 150 -8.80 20.37 -15.10
C PRO A 150 -10.04 20.25 -14.21
N ARG A 151 -10.86 19.21 -14.40
CA ARG A 151 -12.08 18.95 -13.60
C ARG A 151 -11.82 18.14 -12.33
N GLY A 152 -10.56 17.82 -12.03
CA GLY A 152 -10.21 16.93 -10.93
C GLY A 152 -10.68 17.39 -9.55
N ALA A 153 -10.72 18.70 -9.29
CA ALA A 153 -11.23 19.22 -8.01
C ALA A 153 -12.72 18.89 -7.81
N ALA A 154 -13.57 19.21 -8.79
CA ALA A 154 -15.01 18.93 -8.74
C ALA A 154 -15.31 17.43 -8.68
N VAL A 155 -14.54 16.60 -9.40
CA VAL A 155 -14.69 15.14 -9.35
C VAL A 155 -14.34 14.58 -7.97
N ARG A 156 -13.26 15.07 -7.34
CA ARG A 156 -12.88 14.67 -5.97
C ARG A 156 -13.90 15.11 -4.93
N GLU A 157 -14.50 16.29 -5.09
CA GLU A 157 -15.59 16.77 -4.24
C GLU A 157 -16.85 15.89 -4.39
N ALA A 158 -17.26 15.60 -5.62
CA ALA A 158 -18.38 14.71 -5.89
C ALA A 158 -18.15 13.30 -5.32
N MET A 159 -16.92 12.77 -5.44
CA MET A 159 -16.53 11.49 -4.84
C MET A 159 -16.64 11.53 -3.31
N THR A 160 -16.16 12.61 -2.68
CA THR A 160 -16.28 12.82 -1.23
C THR A 160 -17.73 12.83 -0.78
N ASN A 161 -18.60 13.57 -1.48
CA ASN A 161 -20.02 13.65 -1.17
C ASN A 161 -20.72 12.29 -1.30
N GLN A 162 -20.40 11.52 -2.36
CA GLN A 162 -20.94 10.17 -2.56
C GLN A 162 -20.49 9.19 -1.46
N VAL A 163 -19.24 9.30 -1.01
CA VAL A 163 -18.70 8.48 0.08
C VAL A 163 -19.35 8.85 1.40
N ASN A 164 -19.48 10.15 1.71
CA ASN A 164 -20.06 10.64 2.96
C ASN A 164 -21.46 10.08 3.23
N ALA A 165 -22.30 9.94 2.19
CA ALA A 165 -23.63 9.34 2.31
C ALA A 165 -23.60 7.86 2.77
N LYS A 166 -22.49 7.14 2.54
CA LYS A 166 -22.31 5.71 2.83
C LYS A 166 -21.44 5.44 4.07
N VAL A 167 -20.85 6.49 4.65
CA VAL A 167 -19.92 6.37 5.78
C VAL A 167 -20.49 5.57 6.95
N PRO A 168 -21.74 5.80 7.44
CA PRO A 168 -22.24 5.08 8.61
C PRO A 168 -22.28 3.55 8.40
N ALA A 169 -22.78 3.10 7.24
CA ALA A 169 -22.86 1.68 6.92
C ALA A 169 -21.47 1.06 6.76
N PHE A 170 -20.57 1.75 6.05
CA PHE A 170 -19.22 1.25 5.83
C PHE A 170 -18.39 1.21 7.13
N GLN A 171 -18.61 2.16 8.04
CA GLN A 171 -17.99 2.14 9.37
C GLN A 171 -18.45 0.93 10.20
N GLY A 172 -19.72 0.53 10.11
CA GLY A 172 -20.19 -0.72 10.73
C GLY A 172 -19.43 -1.95 10.21
N LEU A 173 -19.16 -2.00 8.91
CA LEU A 173 -18.38 -3.09 8.30
C LEU A 173 -16.91 -3.04 8.74
N MET A 174 -16.30 -1.86 8.79
CA MET A 174 -14.93 -1.68 9.31
C MET A 174 -14.83 -2.11 10.78
N ALA A 175 -15.83 -1.77 11.61
CA ALA A 175 -15.91 -2.20 13.01
C ALA A 175 -15.96 -3.72 13.15
N ALA A 176 -16.87 -4.38 12.43
CA ALA A 176 -16.99 -5.82 12.45
C ALA A 176 -15.70 -6.51 11.99
N THR A 177 -15.07 -5.97 10.93
CA THR A 177 -13.78 -6.47 10.43
C THR A 177 -12.65 -6.29 11.45
N ALA A 178 -12.58 -5.12 12.10
CA ALA A 178 -11.57 -4.82 13.11
C ALA A 178 -11.70 -5.67 14.38
N ALA A 179 -12.92 -6.12 14.70
CA ALA A 179 -13.19 -6.98 15.85
C ALA A 179 -12.63 -8.40 15.71
N GLU A 180 -12.33 -8.85 14.49
CA GLU A 180 -11.71 -10.16 14.28
C GLU A 180 -10.28 -10.21 14.82
N SER A 181 -9.97 -11.19 15.68
CA SER A 181 -8.66 -11.34 16.30
C SER A 181 -7.51 -11.48 15.28
N ALA A 182 -7.75 -12.22 14.20
CA ALA A 182 -6.79 -12.38 13.11
C ALA A 182 -6.52 -11.05 12.39
N VAL A 183 -7.56 -10.25 12.12
CA VAL A 183 -7.42 -8.89 11.55
C VAL A 183 -6.63 -8.00 12.51
N HIS A 184 -6.95 -8.03 13.80
CA HIS A 184 -6.23 -7.24 14.79
C HIS A 184 -4.73 -7.56 14.81
N ASN A 185 -4.37 -8.86 14.78
CA ASN A 185 -2.97 -9.28 14.75
C ASN A 185 -2.24 -8.76 13.50
N TRP A 186 -2.87 -8.86 12.32
CA TRP A 186 -2.33 -8.32 11.08
C TRP A 186 -2.13 -6.81 11.13
N ARG A 187 -3.14 -6.07 11.57
CA ARG A 187 -3.09 -4.61 11.73
C ARG A 187 -1.96 -4.19 12.68
N ARG A 188 -1.78 -4.92 13.79
CA ARG A 188 -0.69 -4.67 14.74
C ARG A 188 0.70 -4.92 14.13
N ARG A 189 0.86 -6.03 13.40
CA ARG A 189 2.12 -6.36 12.68
C ARG A 189 2.41 -5.31 11.61
N TRP A 190 1.39 -4.89 10.85
CA TRP A 190 1.49 -3.84 9.84
C TRP A 190 1.95 -2.50 10.42
N CYS A 191 1.29 -1.99 11.47
CA CYS A 191 1.67 -0.73 12.11
C CYS A 191 3.13 -0.74 12.57
N ARG A 192 3.57 -1.83 13.22
CA ARG A 192 4.97 -1.97 13.69
C ARG A 192 5.96 -1.99 12.53
N SER A 193 5.60 -2.64 11.43
CA SER A 193 6.44 -2.69 10.23
C SER A 193 6.60 -1.31 9.63
N ILE A 194 5.52 -0.53 9.49
CA ILE A 194 5.59 0.84 8.98
C ILE A 194 6.41 1.75 9.92
N ASP A 195 6.17 1.70 11.23
CA ASP A 195 6.93 2.51 12.20
C ASP A 195 8.43 2.15 12.21
N THR A 196 8.77 0.87 12.06
CA THR A 196 10.16 0.40 11.97
C THR A 196 10.81 0.80 10.65
N TYR A 197 10.08 0.66 9.55
CA TYR A 197 10.53 1.03 8.22
C TYR A 197 10.85 2.53 8.13
N LEU A 198 9.92 3.39 8.55
CA LEU A 198 10.11 4.85 8.56
C LEU A 198 11.28 5.26 9.47
N TYR A 199 11.42 4.62 10.62
CA TYR A 199 12.55 4.85 11.52
C TYR A 199 13.90 4.51 10.89
N ARG A 200 13.99 3.35 10.24
CA ARG A 200 15.25 2.93 9.59
C ARG A 200 15.55 3.79 8.37
N ALA A 201 14.53 4.19 7.61
CA ALA A 201 14.69 5.09 6.47
C ALA A 201 15.20 6.48 6.89
N ASP A 202 14.67 7.03 8.00
CA ASP A 202 15.16 8.29 8.58
C ASP A 202 16.62 8.17 9.05
N LYS A 203 16.97 7.07 9.73
CA LYS A 203 18.36 6.81 10.18
C LYS A 203 19.34 6.65 9.02
N ALA A 204 18.90 6.02 7.94
CA ALA A 204 19.62 5.88 6.67
C ALA A 204 19.65 7.19 5.85
N ARG A 205 18.97 8.25 6.30
CA ARG A 205 18.83 9.53 5.57
C ARG A 205 18.33 9.34 4.14
N VAL A 206 17.41 8.39 3.95
CA VAL A 206 16.76 8.14 2.66
C VAL A 206 16.15 9.46 2.14
N SER A 207 16.34 9.73 0.85
CA SER A 207 15.97 11.01 0.21
C SER A 207 14.45 11.21 0.00
N ARG A 208 13.62 10.45 0.70
CA ARG A 208 12.15 10.47 0.56
C ARG A 208 11.49 10.76 1.90
N SER A 209 10.41 11.54 1.82
CA SER A 209 9.64 11.97 2.97
C SER A 209 8.91 10.79 3.61
N ALA A 210 8.63 10.86 4.91
CA ALA A 210 7.90 9.79 5.60
C ALA A 210 6.49 9.61 5.01
N GLN A 211 5.88 10.71 4.56
CA GLN A 211 4.60 10.69 3.85
C GLN A 211 4.71 9.91 2.54
N HIS A 212 5.71 10.21 1.71
CA HIS A 212 5.92 9.55 0.42
C HIS A 212 6.09 8.04 0.60
N LEU A 213 6.99 7.64 1.51
CA LEU A 213 7.26 6.23 1.79
C LEU A 213 6.01 5.50 2.31
N THR A 214 5.23 6.13 3.19
CA THR A 214 3.99 5.57 3.75
C THR A 214 2.93 5.37 2.67
N VAL A 215 2.67 6.41 1.87
CA VAL A 215 1.66 6.36 0.80
C VAL A 215 2.03 5.30 -0.23
N HIS A 216 3.31 5.20 -0.62
CA HIS A 216 3.75 4.17 -1.55
C HIS A 216 3.58 2.75 -1.02
N GLN A 217 3.96 2.49 0.24
CA GLN A 217 3.77 1.16 0.83
C GLN A 217 2.30 0.77 0.95
N ALA A 218 1.45 1.72 1.36
CA ALA A 218 0.02 1.52 1.44
C ALA A 218 -0.59 1.23 0.04
N HIS A 219 -0.23 2.05 -0.95
CA HIS A 219 -0.66 1.87 -2.35
C HIS A 219 -0.26 0.49 -2.90
N MET A 220 1.00 0.09 -2.73
CA MET A 220 1.47 -1.21 -3.21
C MET A 220 0.79 -2.38 -2.48
N THR A 221 0.43 -2.21 -1.21
CA THR A 221 -0.33 -3.22 -0.46
C THR A 221 -1.76 -3.34 -0.97
N LEU A 222 -2.43 -2.21 -1.25
CA LEU A 222 -3.78 -2.21 -1.81
C LEU A 222 -3.84 -2.77 -3.23
N ASN A 223 -2.82 -2.50 -4.06
CA ASN A 223 -2.68 -3.15 -5.37
C ASN A 223 -2.59 -4.67 -5.22
N ARG A 224 -1.82 -5.20 -4.25
CA ARG A 224 -1.73 -6.64 -3.98
C ARG A 224 -3.05 -7.23 -3.47
N LEU A 225 -3.85 -6.45 -2.74
CA LEU A 225 -5.21 -6.83 -2.32
C LEU A 225 -6.24 -6.78 -3.47
N GLY A 226 -5.85 -6.23 -4.63
CA GLY A 226 -6.66 -6.18 -5.86
C GLY A 226 -7.41 -4.87 -6.08
N PHE A 227 -7.02 -3.79 -5.42
CA PHE A 227 -7.64 -2.47 -5.60
C PHE A 227 -6.85 -1.61 -6.60
N SER A 228 -7.56 -0.98 -7.52
CA SER A 228 -7.03 0.08 -8.39
C SER A 228 -6.86 1.40 -7.62
N ALA A 229 -6.08 2.33 -8.18
CA ALA A 229 -5.89 3.67 -7.59
C ALA A 229 -7.23 4.40 -7.36
N ARG A 230 -8.20 4.27 -8.26
CA ARG A 230 -9.52 4.91 -8.09
C ARG A 230 -10.33 4.27 -6.96
N GLU A 231 -10.24 2.96 -6.77
CA GLU A 231 -10.89 2.29 -5.63
C GLU A 231 -10.18 2.65 -4.33
N GLU A 232 -8.85 2.71 -4.33
CA GLU A 232 -8.05 3.19 -3.21
C GLU A 232 -8.44 4.62 -2.80
N ALA A 233 -8.70 5.53 -3.75
CA ALA A 233 -9.19 6.88 -3.45
C ALA A 233 -10.47 6.86 -2.59
N VAL A 234 -11.42 5.99 -2.96
CA VAL A 234 -12.68 5.81 -2.21
C VAL A 234 -12.41 5.19 -0.84
N LEU A 235 -11.54 4.20 -0.75
CA LEU A 235 -11.16 3.57 0.52
C LEU A 235 -10.42 4.53 1.46
N GLY A 236 -9.60 5.42 0.90
CA GLY A 236 -8.93 6.49 1.64
C GLY A 236 -9.92 7.47 2.28
N LEU A 237 -11.00 7.80 1.58
CA LEU A 237 -12.07 8.62 2.13
C LEU A 237 -12.79 7.93 3.30
N TYR A 238 -13.04 6.61 3.23
CA TYR A 238 -13.57 5.88 4.39
C TYR A 238 -12.55 5.82 5.54
N ALA A 239 -11.28 5.51 5.24
CA ALA A 239 -10.19 5.45 6.21
C ALA A 239 -10.00 6.77 6.96
N ARG A 240 -10.14 7.92 6.28
CA ARG A 240 -10.11 9.27 6.87
C ARG A 240 -11.10 9.45 8.02
N THR A 241 -12.28 8.82 7.93
CA THR A 241 -13.36 8.93 8.92
C THR A 241 -13.23 7.98 10.10
N TRP A 242 -12.28 7.03 10.04
CA TRP A 242 -12.05 6.06 11.09
C TRP A 242 -11.28 6.66 12.26
N SER A 243 -11.53 6.17 13.48
CA SER A 243 -10.78 6.59 14.67
C SER A 243 -10.67 5.46 15.70
N VAL A 244 -9.60 5.54 16.49
CA VAL A 244 -9.27 4.57 17.54
C VAL A 244 -10.25 4.66 18.70
N ASP A 245 -10.69 5.87 19.01
CA ASP A 245 -11.66 6.11 20.09
C ASP A 245 -13.01 5.50 19.71
N ARG A 246 -13.39 5.58 18.43
CA ARG A 246 -14.57 4.90 17.89
C ARG A 246 -14.42 3.39 17.94
N GLU A 247 -13.26 2.86 17.56
CA GLU A 247 -12.95 1.43 17.66
C GLU A 247 -13.05 0.92 19.13
N ARG A 248 -12.47 1.64 20.10
CA ARG A 248 -12.56 1.32 21.53
C ARG A 248 -13.99 1.40 22.07
N ALA A 249 -14.76 2.40 21.67
CA ALA A 249 -16.16 2.54 22.08
C ALA A 249 -17.04 1.39 21.59
N LEU A 250 -16.67 0.74 20.48
CA LEU A 250 -17.37 -0.44 19.96
C LEU A 250 -16.97 -1.71 20.70
N PHE A 251 -15.69 -1.88 21.07
CA PHE A 251 -15.22 -3.01 21.87
C PHE A 251 -15.81 -3.00 23.29
N ASN A 252 -16.05 -1.83 23.89
CA ASN A 252 -16.64 -1.72 25.23
C ASN A 252 -18.17 -1.95 25.27
N ARG A 253 -18.82 -2.15 24.12
CA ARG A 253 -20.26 -2.40 24.01
C ARG A 253 -20.62 -3.87 23.73
N ASN A 254 -19.60 -4.70 23.54
CA ASN A 254 -19.70 -6.16 23.38
C ASN A 254 -19.15 -6.84 24.63
#